data_AF-K1TCG3-F1
#
_entry.id   AF-K1TCG3-F1
#
_cell.length_a   1.000
_cell.length_b   1.000
_cell.length_c   1.000
_cell.angle_alpha   90.00
_cell.angle_beta   90.00
_cell.angle_gamma   90.00
#
_symmetry.space_group_name_H-M   'P 1'
#
loop_
_entity.id
_entity.type
_entity.pdbx_description
1 polymer ?
#
loop_
_entity_poly.entity_id
_entity_poly.type
_entity_poly.pdbx_seq_one_letter_code
_entity_poly.pdbx_strand_id
1 'polypeptide(L)'
;HGVMFSNTGWDLKFVNNIVVNPVASTMYISSHYYTWARDQGPACFGENGLLRYRLTQCVDIYSAPYSDRYPELMNYLDPIVEGQEWEGMRPRRNCMTRNLIVGSREAPLKLDGPHAQGTETNNFCTQDDPGFVDWKGGDYRLKPDAEAYRRIEGFEPLPIERMGVYEDEYRKTDNR
;
A
#
# COMPACT_ATOMS: atom_id res chain seq x y z
N HIS A 1 -11.28 -8.76 2.11
CA HIS A 1 -10.01 -8.04 2.41
C HIS A 1 -10.00 -6.74 1.63
N GLY A 2 -9.29 -5.73 2.15
CA GLY A 2 -9.23 -4.40 1.54
C GLY A 2 -8.57 -4.36 0.17
N VAL A 3 -8.65 -3.22 -0.50
CA VAL A 3 -8.02 -2.98 -1.81
C VAL A 3 -6.51 -3.11 -1.73
N MET A 4 -5.90 -2.58 -0.65
CA MET A 4 -4.53 -2.86 -0.26
C MET A 4 -4.53 -3.57 1.09
N PHE A 5 -3.94 -4.76 1.14
CA PHE A 5 -3.74 -5.53 2.37
C PHE A 5 -2.26 -5.87 2.51
N SER A 6 -1.66 -5.52 3.63
CA SER A 6 -0.27 -5.87 3.92
C SER A 6 -0.07 -6.38 5.34
N ASN A 7 0.76 -7.41 5.44
CA ASN A 7 1.25 -7.99 6.68
C ASN A 7 2.65 -7.42 6.94
N THR A 8 2.77 -6.46 7.87
CA THR A 8 3.92 -5.54 8.00
C THR A 8 4.17 -4.70 6.73
N GLY A 9 5.28 -3.97 6.71
CA GLY A 9 5.75 -3.23 5.55
C GLY A 9 6.11 -1.81 5.91
N TRP A 10 7.14 -1.28 5.26
CA TRP A 10 7.57 0.10 5.38
C TRP A 10 7.23 0.86 4.11
N ASP A 11 6.83 2.12 4.25
CA ASP A 11 6.67 3.07 3.15
C ASP A 11 5.68 2.63 2.05
N LEU A 12 4.66 1.85 2.41
CA LEU A 12 3.54 1.56 1.51
C LEU A 12 2.73 2.85 1.29
N LYS A 13 2.76 3.37 0.07
CA LYS A 13 2.05 4.59 -0.33
C LYS A 13 0.84 4.25 -1.19
N PHE A 14 -0.37 4.47 -0.67
CA PHE A 14 -1.60 4.40 -1.44
C PHE A 14 -2.09 5.83 -1.70
N VAL A 15 -1.63 6.39 -2.82
CA VAL A 15 -1.75 7.82 -3.13
C VAL A 15 -2.44 8.06 -4.45
N ASN A 16 -3.37 9.02 -4.48
CA ASN A 16 -4.05 9.45 -5.71
C ASN A 16 -4.77 8.32 -6.45
N ASN A 17 -5.62 7.57 -5.74
CA ASN A 17 -6.41 6.48 -6.31
C ASN A 17 -7.91 6.81 -6.33
N ILE A 18 -8.64 6.15 -7.23
CA ILE A 18 -10.10 6.03 -7.19
C ILE A 18 -10.43 4.60 -6.80
N VAL A 19 -11.19 4.43 -5.72
CA VAL A 19 -11.64 3.14 -5.21
C VAL A 19 -13.17 3.11 -5.26
N VAL A 20 -13.75 2.12 -5.94
CA VAL A 20 -15.19 2.01 -6.14
C VAL A 20 -15.71 0.72 -5.52
N ASN A 21 -16.76 0.85 -4.70
CA ASN A 21 -17.46 -0.22 -4.01
C ASN A 21 -16.54 -1.22 -3.27
N PRO A 22 -15.59 -0.75 -2.43
CA PRO A 22 -14.75 -1.66 -1.69
C PRO A 22 -15.60 -2.46 -0.70
N VAL A 23 -15.45 -3.79 -0.72
CA VAL A 23 -16.20 -4.71 0.14
C VAL A 23 -15.75 -4.70 1.60
N ALA A 24 -14.67 -3.99 1.91
CA ALA A 24 -14.07 -3.82 3.23
C ALA A 24 -13.28 -2.49 3.29
N SER A 25 -12.57 -2.25 4.39
CA SER A 25 -11.61 -1.16 4.55
C SER A 25 -10.68 -1.06 3.33
N THR A 26 -10.40 0.13 2.81
CA THR A 26 -9.60 0.30 1.57
C THR A 26 -8.16 -0.13 1.77
N MET A 27 -7.54 0.28 2.88
CA MET A 27 -6.19 -0.09 3.27
C MET A 27 -6.22 -0.85 4.59
N TYR A 28 -5.55 -1.99 4.63
CA TYR A 28 -5.43 -2.83 5.82
C TYR A 28 -3.96 -3.12 6.08
N ILE A 29 -3.46 -2.69 7.25
CA ILE A 29 -2.08 -2.96 7.69
C ILE A 29 -2.12 -3.77 8.98
N SER A 30 -1.47 -4.93 8.97
CA SER A 30 -1.31 -5.75 10.16
C SER A 30 0.13 -5.71 10.69
N SER A 31 0.30 -5.78 12.01
CA SER A 31 1.58 -6.14 12.64
C SER A 31 1.62 -7.64 12.94
N HIS A 32 1.48 -8.48 11.91
CA HIS A 32 1.29 -9.93 12.04
C HIS A 32 2.37 -10.69 12.84
N TYR A 33 3.61 -10.19 12.85
CA TYR A 33 4.70 -10.72 13.68
C TYR A 33 4.46 -10.57 15.20
N TYR A 34 3.33 -9.96 15.59
CA TYR A 34 2.89 -9.84 16.98
C TYR A 34 1.50 -10.45 17.19
N THR A 35 0.97 -11.13 16.18
CA THR A 35 -0.32 -11.82 16.26
C THR A 35 -0.14 -13.28 15.83
N TRP A 36 -0.61 -13.68 14.66
CA TRP A 36 -0.60 -15.06 14.20
C TRP A 36 0.78 -15.55 13.73
N ALA A 37 1.71 -14.65 13.41
CA ALA A 37 3.07 -14.98 12.95
C ALA A 37 4.16 -14.71 14.01
N ARG A 38 3.78 -14.65 15.29
CA ARG A 38 4.65 -14.24 16.40
C ARG A 38 6.00 -14.98 16.48
N ASP A 39 6.02 -16.25 16.15
CA ASP A 39 7.22 -17.09 16.28
C ASP A 39 8.08 -17.13 15.00
N GLN A 40 7.69 -16.37 13.95
CA GLN A 40 8.39 -16.36 12.67
C GLN A 40 9.47 -15.27 12.58
N GLY A 41 9.53 -14.33 13.53
CA GLY A 41 10.51 -13.25 13.55
C GLY A 41 11.96 -13.75 13.37
N PRO A 42 12.45 -14.67 14.21
CA PRO A 42 13.82 -15.18 14.09
C PRO A 42 14.12 -15.86 12.75
N ALA A 43 13.17 -16.61 12.18
CA ALA A 43 13.33 -17.27 10.89
C ALA A 43 13.39 -16.27 9.71
N CYS A 44 12.81 -15.08 9.87
CA CYS A 44 12.87 -14.02 8.86
C CYS A 44 14.07 -13.09 9.05
N PHE A 45 14.34 -12.63 10.27
CA PHE A 45 15.24 -11.50 10.55
C PHE A 45 16.51 -11.86 11.33
N GLY A 46 16.56 -13.05 11.93
CA GLY A 46 17.72 -13.52 12.69
C GLY A 46 18.98 -13.68 11.82
N GLU A 47 20.09 -14.08 12.43
CA GLU A 47 21.39 -14.23 11.76
C GLU A 47 21.31 -15.08 10.47
N ASN A 48 20.57 -16.19 10.53
CA ASN A 48 20.31 -17.09 9.40
C ASN A 48 18.93 -16.87 8.75
N GLY A 49 18.32 -15.71 9.00
CA GLY A 49 16.96 -15.40 8.58
C GLY A 49 16.84 -15.08 7.08
N LEU A 50 15.71 -15.45 6.48
CA LEU A 50 15.48 -15.28 5.04
C LEU A 50 15.60 -13.83 4.57
N LEU A 51 14.99 -12.88 5.29
CA LEU A 51 15.04 -11.46 4.93
C LEU A 51 16.44 -10.89 5.17
N ARG A 52 17.11 -11.29 6.26
CA ARG A 52 18.50 -10.88 6.50
C ARG A 52 19.42 -11.29 5.36
N TYR A 53 19.35 -12.56 4.94
CA TYR A 53 20.13 -13.06 3.80
C TYR A 53 19.84 -12.26 2.52
N ARG A 54 18.57 -12.08 2.16
CA ARG A 54 18.20 -11.35 0.93
C ARG A 54 18.68 -9.89 0.95
N LEU A 55 18.51 -9.22 2.08
CA LEU A 55 18.80 -7.79 2.21
C LEU A 55 20.28 -7.49 2.44
N THR A 56 21.11 -8.45 2.85
CA THR A 56 22.55 -8.24 3.06
C THR A 56 23.43 -8.93 2.03
N GLN A 57 22.99 -10.04 1.43
CA GLN A 57 23.82 -10.87 0.54
C GLN A 57 23.36 -10.83 -0.92
N CYS A 58 22.05 -10.75 -1.18
CA CYS A 58 21.54 -10.76 -2.56
C CYS A 58 21.45 -9.35 -3.14
N VAL A 59 20.94 -8.40 -2.36
CA VAL A 59 20.71 -7.01 -2.77
C VAL A 59 21.68 -6.05 -2.10
N ASP A 60 22.06 -6.34 -0.85
CA ASP A 60 22.82 -5.47 0.05
C ASP A 60 22.27 -4.04 0.14
N ILE A 61 21.29 -3.86 1.03
CA ILE A 61 20.64 -2.56 1.24
C ILE A 61 21.59 -1.51 1.82
N TYR A 62 22.73 -1.90 2.41
CA TYR A 62 23.67 -0.98 3.07
C TYR A 62 24.65 -0.32 2.09
N SER A 63 24.69 -0.81 0.85
CA SER A 63 25.56 -0.30 -0.21
C SER A 63 24.78 0.49 -1.26
N ALA A 64 25.47 1.39 -1.97
CA ALA A 64 24.91 2.09 -3.12
C ALA A 64 24.51 1.07 -4.22
N PRO A 65 23.39 1.27 -4.93
CA PRO A 65 22.55 2.49 -4.94
C PRO A 65 21.45 2.50 -3.87
N TYR A 66 21.29 1.44 -3.08
CA TYR A 66 20.14 1.29 -2.18
C TYR A 66 20.26 2.16 -0.94
N SER A 67 21.44 2.27 -0.34
CA SER A 67 21.65 3.13 0.83
C SER A 67 21.50 4.61 0.52
N ASP A 68 21.84 5.03 -0.70
CA ASP A 68 21.63 6.41 -1.17
C ASP A 68 20.15 6.68 -1.47
N ARG A 69 19.47 5.72 -2.11
CA ARG A 69 18.09 5.92 -2.58
C ARG A 69 17.03 5.67 -1.50
N TYR A 70 17.32 4.78 -0.56
CA TYR A 70 16.41 4.33 0.50
C TYR A 70 17.11 4.33 1.89
N PRO A 71 17.65 5.49 2.33
CA PRO A 71 18.35 5.58 3.62
C PRO A 71 17.45 5.20 4.81
N GLU A 72 16.13 5.29 4.66
CA GLU A 72 15.14 4.88 5.65
C GLU A 72 15.07 3.36 5.89
N LEU A 73 15.76 2.54 5.09
CA LEU A 73 15.88 1.09 5.28
C LEU A 73 17.09 0.67 6.11
N MET A 74 18.00 1.59 6.44
CA MET A 74 19.27 1.23 7.10
C MET A 74 19.05 0.55 8.45
N ASN A 75 17.99 0.93 9.17
CA ASN A 75 17.64 0.30 10.44
C ASN A 75 16.63 -0.84 10.31
N TYR A 76 16.28 -1.30 9.11
CA TYR A 76 15.22 -2.30 8.91
C TYR A 76 15.50 -3.64 9.61
N LEU A 77 16.78 -4.04 9.66
CA LEU A 77 17.24 -5.27 10.30
C LEU A 77 17.81 -5.05 11.72
N ASP A 78 17.62 -3.85 12.28
CA ASP A 78 18.11 -3.54 13.62
C ASP A 78 17.25 -4.27 14.67
N PRO A 79 17.88 -4.89 15.69
CA PRO A 79 17.15 -5.55 16.75
C PRO A 79 16.48 -4.51 17.67
N ILE A 80 15.25 -4.78 18.06
CA ILE A 80 14.56 -4.08 19.15
C ILE A 80 14.75 -4.87 20.45
N VAL A 81 14.60 -6.20 20.36
CA VAL A 81 14.90 -7.15 21.41
C VAL A 81 15.81 -8.21 20.79
N GLU A 82 17.04 -8.31 21.29
CA GLU A 82 18.06 -9.19 20.71
C GLU A 82 17.54 -10.63 20.53
N GLY A 83 17.67 -11.14 19.30
CA GLY A 83 17.24 -12.48 18.91
C GLY A 83 15.73 -12.71 18.85
N GLN A 84 14.89 -11.71 19.12
CA GLN A 84 13.43 -11.86 19.20
C GLN A 84 12.67 -10.88 18.31
N GLU A 85 13.04 -9.60 18.33
CA GLU A 85 12.33 -8.54 17.64
C GLU A 85 13.26 -7.65 16.81
N TRP A 86 12.80 -7.23 15.63
CA TRP A 86 13.52 -6.35 14.71
C TRP A 86 12.61 -5.24 14.21
N GLU A 87 13.20 -4.12 13.79
CA GLU A 87 12.46 -2.95 13.32
C GLU A 87 11.52 -3.25 12.15
N GLY A 88 11.95 -4.10 11.19
CA GLY A 88 11.12 -4.52 10.07
C GLY A 88 9.89 -5.37 10.43
N MET A 89 9.80 -5.89 11.66
CA MET A 89 8.60 -6.58 12.14
C MET A 89 7.43 -5.63 12.38
N ARG A 90 7.71 -4.35 12.61
CA ARG A 90 6.70 -3.32 12.85
C ARG A 90 6.46 -2.57 11.54
N PRO A 91 5.22 -2.49 11.03
CA PRO A 91 4.95 -1.62 9.88
C PRO A 91 5.32 -0.17 10.21
N ARG A 92 5.77 0.62 9.25
CA ARG A 92 6.16 2.03 9.47
C ARG A 92 5.92 2.89 8.24
N ARG A 93 5.57 4.17 8.46
CA ARG A 93 5.47 5.21 7.40
C ARG A 93 4.56 4.84 6.22
N ASN A 94 3.62 3.93 6.44
CA ASN A 94 2.59 3.57 5.48
C ASN A 94 1.54 4.68 5.46
N CYS A 95 1.11 5.11 4.28
CA CYS A 95 0.13 6.18 4.17
C CYS A 95 -0.90 5.96 3.07
N MET A 96 -2.10 6.43 3.37
CA MET A 96 -3.24 6.52 2.47
C MET A 96 -3.63 7.98 2.35
N THR A 97 -3.34 8.60 1.21
CA THR A 97 -3.66 10.02 1.01
C THR A 97 -4.09 10.36 -0.41
N ARG A 98 -4.89 11.40 -0.56
CA ARG A 98 -5.40 11.88 -1.85
C ARG A 98 -6.24 10.84 -2.59
N ASN A 99 -6.98 9.98 -1.89
CA ASN A 99 -7.81 8.97 -2.54
C ASN A 99 -9.28 9.40 -2.56
N LEU A 100 -9.94 9.14 -3.69
CA LEU A 100 -11.39 9.17 -3.83
C LEU A 100 -11.92 7.76 -3.57
N ILE A 101 -12.82 7.61 -2.59
CA ILE A 101 -13.38 6.33 -2.19
C ILE A 101 -14.91 6.41 -2.27
N VAL A 102 -15.48 5.61 -3.16
CA VAL A 102 -16.90 5.61 -3.47
C VAL A 102 -17.51 4.31 -2.98
N GLY A 103 -18.57 4.38 -2.19
CA GLY A 103 -19.38 3.22 -1.79
C GLY A 103 -18.77 2.35 -0.68
N SER A 104 -17.77 2.83 0.06
CA SER A 104 -17.20 2.06 1.19
C SER A 104 -18.17 2.02 2.38
N ARG A 105 -18.29 0.85 3.03
CA ARG A 105 -19.11 0.67 4.24
C ARG A 105 -18.31 0.62 5.53
N GLU A 106 -16.98 0.66 5.42
CA GLU A 106 -16.06 0.60 6.55
C GLU A 106 -15.18 1.84 6.59
N ALA A 107 -14.47 2.05 7.69
CA ALA A 107 -13.41 3.04 7.73
C ALA A 107 -12.35 2.73 6.64
N PRO A 108 -11.82 3.74 5.93
CA PRO A 108 -10.88 3.50 4.84
C PRO A 108 -9.58 2.81 5.28
N LEU A 109 -9.02 3.21 6.42
CA LEU A 109 -7.84 2.58 7.01
C LEU A 109 -8.20 1.65 8.18
N LYS A 110 -7.72 0.41 8.11
CA LYS A 110 -7.76 -0.55 9.21
C LYS A 110 -6.36 -0.95 9.65
N LEU A 111 -6.12 -0.87 10.96
CA LEU A 111 -4.88 -1.26 11.62
C LEU A 111 -5.14 -2.46 12.52
N ASP A 112 -4.35 -3.53 12.37
CA ASP A 112 -4.55 -4.79 13.09
C ASP A 112 -3.29 -5.28 13.81
N GLY A 113 -3.37 -5.39 15.14
CA GLY A 113 -2.26 -5.81 16.00
C GLY A 113 -1.55 -4.66 16.73
N PRO A 114 -0.73 -4.98 17.74
CA PRO A 114 -0.25 -4.02 18.74
C PRO A 114 0.72 -2.97 18.21
N HIS A 115 1.37 -3.22 17.07
CA HIS A 115 2.32 -2.29 16.45
C HIS A 115 1.88 -1.86 15.05
N ALA A 116 0.62 -2.13 14.68
CA ALA A 116 0.09 -1.68 13.41
C ALA A 116 0.01 -0.15 13.38
N GLN A 117 0.52 0.44 12.31
CA GLN A 117 0.51 1.89 12.11
C GLN A 117 0.36 2.22 10.63
N GLY A 118 -0.26 3.36 10.39
CA GLY A 118 -0.44 3.98 9.09
C GLY A 118 -1.19 5.29 9.25
N THR A 119 -1.06 6.20 8.28
CA THR A 119 -1.74 7.50 8.31
C THR A 119 -2.79 7.59 7.20
N GLU A 120 -3.98 8.05 7.55
CA GLU A 120 -5.04 8.40 6.61
C GLU A 120 -5.19 9.94 6.58
N THR A 121 -4.95 10.58 5.44
CA THR A 121 -5.03 12.05 5.32
C THR A 121 -5.57 12.48 3.97
N ASN A 122 -6.38 13.53 3.90
CA ASN A 122 -6.82 14.15 2.64
C ASN A 122 -7.44 13.12 1.66
N ASN A 123 -8.30 12.22 2.14
CA ASN A 123 -9.09 11.34 1.30
C ASN A 123 -10.55 11.84 1.28
N PHE A 124 -11.26 11.61 0.18
CA PHE A 124 -12.68 11.92 0.07
C PHE A 124 -13.47 10.61 -0.03
N CYS A 125 -14.28 10.34 0.99
CA CYS A 125 -15.21 9.22 1.02
C CYS A 125 -16.62 9.69 0.71
N THR A 126 -17.31 9.03 -0.23
CA THR A 126 -18.69 9.33 -0.60
C THR A 126 -19.48 8.06 -0.91
N GLN A 127 -20.81 8.11 -0.74
CA GLN A 127 -21.72 7.07 -1.22
C GLN A 127 -22.33 7.43 -2.59
N ASP A 128 -22.24 8.70 -2.97
CA ASP A 128 -22.85 9.25 -4.17
C ASP A 128 -21.86 9.27 -5.34
N ASP A 129 -22.38 9.45 -6.56
CA ASP A 129 -21.54 9.67 -7.75
C ASP A 129 -20.72 10.96 -7.58
N PRO A 130 -19.39 10.89 -7.50
CA PRO A 130 -18.51 12.05 -7.29
C PRO A 130 -18.35 12.93 -8.54
N GLY A 131 -19.02 12.57 -9.64
CA GLY A 131 -18.89 13.23 -10.94
C GLY A 131 -18.16 12.37 -11.97
N PHE A 132 -18.37 11.05 -11.96
CA PHE A 132 -17.88 10.17 -13.02
C PHE A 132 -18.45 10.58 -14.39
N VAL A 133 -17.71 10.27 -15.45
CA VAL A 133 -18.18 10.42 -16.83
C VAL A 133 -19.29 9.42 -17.12
N ASP A 134 -19.04 8.13 -16.90
CA ASP A 134 -20.05 7.05 -16.99
C ASP A 134 -19.61 5.79 -16.21
N TRP A 135 -19.78 5.80 -14.90
CA TRP A 135 -19.41 4.64 -14.08
C TRP A 135 -20.23 3.38 -14.35
N LYS A 136 -21.47 3.50 -14.88
CA LYS A 136 -22.31 2.33 -15.24
C LYS A 136 -21.80 1.68 -16.51
N GLY A 137 -21.26 2.47 -17.43
CA GLY A 137 -20.54 2.01 -18.62
C GLY A 137 -19.07 1.65 -18.38
N GLY A 138 -18.57 1.77 -17.13
CA GLY A 138 -17.19 1.46 -16.76
C GLY A 138 -16.18 2.59 -16.99
N ASP A 139 -16.64 3.79 -17.34
CA ASP A 139 -15.81 4.98 -17.48
C ASP A 139 -15.72 5.74 -16.14
N TYR A 140 -14.68 5.41 -15.38
CA TYR A 140 -14.38 5.99 -14.06
C TYR A 140 -13.54 7.28 -14.14
N ARG A 141 -13.37 7.87 -15.32
CA ARG A 141 -12.82 9.22 -15.41
C ARG A 141 -13.75 10.21 -14.72
N LEU A 142 -13.18 11.26 -14.15
CA LEU A 142 -13.94 12.33 -13.51
C LEU A 142 -14.15 13.49 -14.48
N LYS A 143 -15.33 14.10 -14.43
CA LYS A 143 -15.61 15.34 -15.15
C LYS A 143 -14.70 16.46 -14.64
N PRO A 144 -14.35 17.46 -15.46
CA PRO A 144 -13.46 18.55 -15.05
C PRO A 144 -13.94 19.34 -13.82
N ASP A 145 -15.23 19.34 -13.55
CA ASP A 145 -15.89 20.02 -12.42
C ASP A 145 -16.25 19.06 -11.27
N ALA A 146 -15.77 17.81 -11.31
CA ALA A 146 -16.01 16.81 -10.27
C ALA A 146 -15.60 17.31 -8.89
N GLU A 147 -16.36 16.89 -7.88
CA GLU A 147 -16.18 17.35 -6.50
C GLU A 147 -14.83 16.95 -5.90
N ALA A 148 -14.30 15.80 -6.32
CA ALA A 148 -13.02 15.29 -5.86
C ALA A 148 -11.87 16.30 -6.06
N TYR A 149 -11.84 17.02 -7.19
CA TYR A 149 -10.81 18.03 -7.46
C TYR A 149 -10.86 19.24 -6.51
N ARG A 150 -12.01 19.49 -5.88
CA ARG A 150 -12.16 20.57 -4.88
C ARG A 150 -11.90 20.08 -3.45
N ARG A 151 -12.31 18.84 -3.14
CA ARG A 151 -12.21 18.29 -1.78
C ARG A 151 -10.86 17.67 -1.45
N ILE A 152 -10.16 17.18 -2.46
CA ILE A 152 -8.89 16.48 -2.29
C ILE A 152 -7.78 17.39 -2.81
N GLU A 153 -7.05 18.02 -1.90
CA GLU A 153 -5.96 18.92 -2.28
C GLU A 153 -4.85 18.15 -3.01
N GLY A 154 -4.50 18.61 -4.23
CA GLY A 154 -3.49 17.98 -5.07
C GLY A 154 -3.93 16.66 -5.70
N PHE A 155 -5.23 16.41 -5.83
CA PHE A 155 -5.74 15.27 -6.60
C PHE A 155 -5.54 15.48 -8.09
N GLU A 156 -4.91 14.51 -8.74
CA GLU A 156 -4.60 14.54 -10.16
C GLU A 156 -5.52 13.56 -10.91
N PRO A 157 -5.99 13.93 -12.13
CA PRO A 157 -6.69 12.98 -12.99
C PRO A 157 -5.86 11.72 -13.20
N LEU A 158 -6.50 10.55 -13.04
CA LEU A 158 -5.83 9.28 -13.31
C LEU A 158 -5.57 9.12 -14.82
N PRO A 159 -4.39 8.65 -15.23
CA PRO A 159 -4.11 8.32 -16.63
C PRO A 159 -4.75 6.99 -17.01
N ILE A 160 -6.09 6.91 -16.93
CA ILE A 160 -6.88 5.67 -17.15
C ILE A 160 -6.56 5.03 -18.50
N GLU A 161 -6.30 5.85 -19.52
CA GLU A 161 -5.91 5.41 -20.86
C GLU A 161 -4.55 4.69 -20.92
N ARG A 162 -3.74 4.79 -19.86
CA ARG A 162 -2.45 4.11 -19.68
C ARG A 162 -2.50 3.05 -18.58
N MET A 163 -3.69 2.66 -18.15
CA MET A 163 -3.87 1.61 -17.15
C MET A 163 -4.40 0.34 -17.80
N GLY A 164 -3.98 -0.81 -17.29
CA GLY A 164 -4.42 -2.12 -17.79
C GLY A 164 -3.27 -2.94 -18.37
N VAL A 165 -3.67 -4.00 -19.07
CA VAL A 165 -2.72 -4.92 -19.70
C VAL A 165 -2.33 -4.37 -21.06
N TYR A 166 -1.02 -4.28 -21.30
CA TYR A 166 -0.47 -3.96 -22.60
C TYR A 166 -0.22 -5.24 -23.39
N GLU A 167 -0.44 -5.19 -24.69
CA GLU A 167 0.05 -6.22 -25.59
C GLU A 167 1.58 -6.16 -25.66
N ASP A 168 2.21 -7.31 -25.51
CA ASP A 168 3.66 -7.47 -25.65
C ASP A 168 3.98 -8.84 -26.25
N GLU A 169 5.27 -9.15 -26.46
CA GLU A 169 5.71 -10.43 -27.06
C GLU A 169 5.16 -11.66 -26.31
N TYR A 170 4.93 -11.53 -25.01
CA TYR A 170 4.45 -12.58 -24.11
C TYR A 170 2.95 -12.49 -23.82
N ARG A 171 2.32 -11.33 -24.02
CA ARG A 171 0.88 -11.09 -23.85
C ARG A 171 0.24 -10.68 -25.18
N LYS A 172 -0.16 -11.68 -25.95
CA LYS A 172 -1.02 -11.49 -27.12
C LYS A 172 -2.48 -11.55 -26.67
N THR A 173 -3.30 -10.62 -27.12
CA THR A 173 -4.75 -10.70 -26.95
C THR A 173 -5.26 -11.90 -27.75
N ASP A 174 -5.78 -12.89 -27.04
CA ASP A 174 -6.47 -14.02 -27.67
C ASP A 174 -7.81 -13.46 -28.16
N ASN A 175 -7.97 -13.30 -29.48
CA ASN A 175 -9.24 -12.88 -30.09
C ASN A 175 -10.33 -13.91 -29.73
N ARG A 176 -11.06 -13.67 -28.64
CA ARG A 176 -12.27 -14.40 -28.27
C ARG A 176 -13.49 -13.52 -28.44
#